data_AF-A0A846PIR8-F1
#
_entry.id   AF-A0A846PIR8-F1
#
_cell.length_a   1.000
_cell.length_b   1.000
_cell.length_c   1.000
_cell.angle_alpha   90.00
_cell.angle_beta   90.00
_cell.angle_gamma   90.00
#
_symmetry.space_group_name_H-M   'P 1'
#
loop_
_entity.id
_entity.type
_entity.pdbx_description
1 polymer ?
#
loop_
_entity_poly.entity_id
_entity_poly.type
_entity_poly.pdbx_seq_one_letter_code
_entity_poly.pdbx_strand_id
1 'polypeptide(L)'
;MKFFLSGLGNWFKDLALIKKAIVEADRLGFDGALMPDHYMWGQTEWLRRPDSNVTLETWVTLTYLAAKTEQIRLGTLVTPIPFRPPSILAKMLSTLD
;
A
#
# COMPACT_ATOMS: atom_id res chain seq x y z
N MET A 1 -14.18 2.92 18.31
CA MET A 1 -14.32 2.44 16.91
C MET A 1 -13.02 2.73 16.20
N LYS A 2 -12.52 1.85 15.33
CA LYS A 2 -11.28 2.08 14.58
C LYS A 2 -11.56 2.50 13.14
N PHE A 3 -10.75 3.39 12.59
CA PHE A 3 -10.88 3.91 11.23
C PHE A 3 -9.65 3.56 10.40
N PHE A 4 -9.89 2.95 9.24
CA PHE A 4 -8.83 2.57 8.31
C PHE A 4 -9.07 3.20 6.94
N LEU A 5 -8.01 3.78 6.36
CA LEU A 5 -8.01 4.23 4.98
C LEU A 5 -7.60 3.07 4.06
N SER A 6 -8.39 2.79 3.03
CA SER A 6 -8.05 1.79 2.00
C SER A 6 -8.66 2.18 0.64
N GLY A 7 -8.56 1.31 -0.37
CA GLY A 7 -9.21 1.51 -1.67
C GLY A 7 -8.49 2.47 -2.63
N LEU A 8 -7.29 2.93 -2.29
CA LEU A 8 -6.48 3.81 -3.15
C LEU A 8 -5.64 3.05 -4.20
N GLY A 9 -5.61 1.71 -4.12
CA GLY A 9 -4.75 0.87 -4.95
C GLY A 9 -3.26 1.00 -4.66
N ASN A 10 -2.43 0.46 -5.55
CA ASN A 10 -0.98 0.67 -5.58
C ASN A 10 -0.52 1.12 -6.97
N TRP A 11 -1.31 1.92 -7.69
CA TRP A 11 -0.97 2.36 -9.05
C TRP A 11 0.10 3.45 -9.04
N PHE A 12 1.07 3.34 -9.97
CA PHE A 12 2.19 4.28 -10.06
C PHE A 12 1.75 5.73 -10.21
N LYS A 13 0.77 5.99 -11.08
CA LYS A 13 0.29 7.36 -11.35
C LYS A 13 -0.37 8.01 -10.14
N ASP A 14 -0.82 7.21 -9.17
CA ASP A 14 -1.58 7.69 -8.02
C ASP A 14 -0.68 7.95 -6.80
N LEU A 15 0.64 7.76 -6.91
CA LEU A 15 1.57 7.94 -5.78
C LEU A 15 1.38 9.28 -5.05
N ALA A 16 1.16 10.38 -5.80
CA ALA A 16 0.93 11.69 -5.20
C ALA A 16 -0.37 11.75 -4.39
N LEU A 17 -1.45 11.14 -4.90
CA LEU A 17 -2.74 11.04 -4.23
C LEU A 17 -2.64 10.14 -2.99
N ILE A 18 -2.06 8.95 -3.15
CA ILE A 18 -1.81 7.97 -2.09
C ILE A 18 -1.08 8.63 -0.92
N LYS A 19 0.06 9.29 -1.20
CA LYS A 19 0.83 10.00 -0.20
C LYS A 19 -0.01 11.08 0.50
N LYS A 20 -0.69 11.94 -0.27
CA LYS A 20 -1.51 13.02 0.29
C LYS A 20 -2.61 12.47 1.21
N ALA A 21 -3.31 11.43 0.79
CA ALA A 21 -4.41 10.84 1.54
C ALA A 21 -3.93 10.16 2.83
N ILE A 22 -2.82 9.41 2.76
CA ILE A 22 -2.28 8.69 3.94
C ILE A 22 -1.69 9.67 4.96
N VAL A 23 -0.97 10.70 4.53
CA VAL A 23 -0.45 11.74 5.42
C VAL A 23 -1.60 12.51 6.08
N GLU A 24 -2.67 12.79 5.34
CA GLU A 24 -3.84 13.45 5.92
C GLU A 24 -4.61 12.52 6.88
N ALA A 25 -4.72 11.23 6.59
CA ALA A 25 -5.32 10.26 7.50
C ALA A 25 -4.53 10.13 8.81
N ASP A 26 -3.20 10.16 8.74
CA ASP A 26 -2.32 10.22 9.91
C ASP A 26 -2.62 11.47 10.75
N ARG A 27 -2.66 12.65 10.12
CA ARG A 27 -2.99 13.92 10.78
C ARG A 27 -4.39 13.94 11.42
N LEU A 28 -5.35 13.23 10.84
CA LEU A 28 -6.72 13.11 11.33
C LEU A 28 -6.89 12.00 12.38
N GLY A 29 -5.84 11.25 12.71
CA GLY A 29 -5.88 10.22 13.75
C GLY A 29 -6.53 8.91 13.32
N PHE A 30 -6.45 8.52 12.05
CA PHE A 30 -6.85 7.19 11.60
C PHE A 30 -5.97 6.11 12.23
N ASP A 31 -6.53 4.94 12.51
CA ASP A 31 -5.81 3.82 13.12
C ASP A 31 -4.84 3.13 12.16
N GLY A 32 -5.12 3.19 10.85
CA GLY A 32 -4.26 2.60 9.85
C GLY A 32 -4.60 2.96 8.41
N ALA A 33 -3.64 2.75 7.52
CA ALA A 33 -3.83 2.79 6.07
C ALA A 33 -3.34 1.48 5.46
N LEU A 34 -4.17 0.92 4.58
CA LEU A 34 -3.91 -0.36 3.96
C LEU A 34 -3.74 -0.17 2.44
N MET A 35 -2.69 -0.75 1.88
CA MET A 35 -2.41 -0.77 0.45
C MET A 35 -2.47 -2.19 -0.13
N PRO A 36 -3.16 -2.45 -1.24
CA PRO A 36 -3.10 -3.74 -1.92
C PRO A 36 -1.69 -4.04 -2.46
N ASP A 37 -1.26 -5.30 -2.41
CA ASP A 37 0.07 -5.74 -2.89
C ASP A 37 -0.06 -6.52 -4.21
N HIS A 38 -0.15 -5.79 -5.32
CA HIS A 38 -0.27 -6.36 -6.65
C HIS A 38 0.96 -6.02 -7.49
N TYR A 39 1.60 -7.04 -8.07
CA TYR A 39 2.57 -6.85 -9.15
C TYR A 39 1.91 -6.29 -10.42
N MET A 40 0.64 -6.67 -10.68
CA MET A 40 -0.19 -6.21 -11.80
C MET A 40 -1.67 -6.43 -11.42
N TRP A 41 -2.60 -5.54 -11.81
CA TRP A 41 -4.04 -5.74 -11.53
C TRP A 41 -4.81 -6.50 -12.61
N GLY A 42 -4.17 -6.79 -13.75
CA GLY A 42 -4.87 -7.34 -14.90
C GLY A 42 -5.90 -6.37 -15.48
N GLN A 43 -6.63 -6.82 -16.49
CA GLN A 43 -7.81 -6.12 -17.00
C GLN A 43 -9.02 -7.00 -16.75
N THR A 44 -10.00 -6.49 -16.02
CA THR A 44 -11.27 -7.17 -15.77
C THR A 44 -12.42 -6.31 -16.26
N GLU A 45 -13.61 -6.89 -16.38
CA GLU A 45 -14.80 -6.12 -16.77
C GLU A 45 -15.08 -4.95 -15.82
N TRP A 46 -14.77 -5.12 -14.54
CA TRP A 46 -14.98 -4.14 -13.46
C TRP A 46 -13.78 -3.22 -13.21
N LEU A 47 -12.61 -3.52 -13.78
CA LEU A 47 -11.39 -2.71 -13.66
C LEU A 47 -10.83 -2.41 -15.04
N ARG A 48 -11.46 -1.43 -15.71
CA ARG A 48 -11.05 -0.91 -17.02
C ARG A 48 -10.16 0.32 -16.85
N ARG A 49 -8.96 0.09 -16.30
CA ARG A 49 -7.95 1.14 -16.12
C ARG A 49 -6.80 0.93 -17.12
N PRO A 50 -6.49 1.90 -18.02
CA PRO A 50 -5.46 1.74 -19.05
C PRO A 50 -4.06 1.41 -18.50
N ASP A 51 -3.74 1.87 -17.29
CA ASP A 51 -2.49 1.66 -16.56
C ASP A 51 -2.65 0.67 -15.39
N SER A 52 -3.63 -0.23 -15.44
CA SER A 52 -3.89 -1.20 -14.36
C SER A 52 -2.67 -2.10 -14.04
N ASN A 53 -1.79 -2.30 -15.01
CA ASN A 53 -0.57 -3.10 -14.87
C ASN A 53 0.66 -2.29 -14.46
N VAL A 54 0.54 -0.96 -14.29
CA VAL A 54 1.64 -0.11 -13.85
C VAL A 54 1.48 0.18 -12.37
N THR A 55 2.00 -0.72 -11.55
CA THR A 55 1.90 -0.65 -10.09
C THR A 55 3.22 -0.24 -9.44
N LEU A 56 3.10 0.30 -8.23
CA LEU A 56 4.17 0.48 -7.28
C LEU A 56 4.47 -0.86 -6.60
N GLU A 57 5.73 -1.09 -6.25
CA GLU A 57 6.08 -2.15 -5.31
C GLU A 57 5.56 -1.74 -3.92
N THR A 58 4.61 -2.50 -3.39
CA THR A 58 3.82 -2.06 -2.23
C THR A 58 4.66 -1.97 -0.96
N TRP A 59 5.54 -2.92 -0.65
CA TRP A 59 6.33 -2.87 0.58
C TRP A 59 7.37 -1.73 0.56
N VAL A 60 8.02 -1.47 -0.58
CA VAL A 60 8.89 -0.31 -0.80
C VAL A 60 8.11 1.00 -0.64
N THR A 61 6.88 1.04 -1.17
CA THR A 61 6.02 2.23 -1.05
C THR A 61 5.58 2.46 0.40
N LEU A 62 5.25 1.40 1.14
CA LEU A 62 4.94 1.51 2.56
C LEU A 62 6.15 1.99 3.37
N THR A 63 7.38 1.56 3.04
CA THR A 63 8.61 2.12 3.64
C THR A 63 8.75 3.61 3.36
N TYR A 64 8.49 4.05 2.13
CA TYR A 64 8.48 5.48 1.80
C TYR A 64 7.43 6.26 2.60
N LEU A 65 6.23 5.71 2.74
CA LEU A 65 5.12 6.35 3.46
C LEU A 65 5.35 6.37 4.97
N ALA A 66 5.97 5.34 5.54
CA ALA A 66 6.34 5.30 6.95
C ALA A 66 7.25 6.48 7.33
N ALA A 67 8.16 6.87 6.44
CA ALA A 67 9.00 8.06 6.61
C ALA A 67 8.26 9.41 6.43
N LYS A 68 6.95 9.39 6.14
CA LYS A 68 6.10 10.57 5.94
C LYS A 68 4.94 10.66 6.94
N THR A 69 4.82 9.71 7.85
CA THR A 69 3.76 9.61 8.85
C THR A 69 4.35 9.35 10.22
N GLU A 70 3.63 9.69 11.28
CA GLU A 70 4.12 9.56 12.66
C GLU A 70 3.36 8.52 13.50
N GLN A 71 2.05 8.35 13.29
CA GLN A 71 1.19 7.57 14.21
C GLN A 71 0.39 6.46 13.53
N ILE A 72 -0.03 6.67 12.28
CA ILE A 72 -0.87 5.73 11.54
C ILE A 72 -0.11 4.41 11.28
N ARG A 73 -0.79 3.28 11.47
CA ARG A 73 -0.23 1.97 11.11
C ARG A 73 -0.36 1.72 9.62
N LEU A 74 0.72 1.29 8.99
CA LEU A 74 0.74 0.97 7.57
C LEU A 74 0.71 -0.55 7.36
N GLY A 75 -0.01 -1.02 6.35
CA GLY A 75 -0.10 -2.45 6.07
C GLY A 75 -0.61 -2.78 4.69
N THR A 76 -0.71 -4.08 4.41
CA THR A 76 -1.21 -4.59 3.13
C THR A 76 -2.61 -5.19 3.23
N LEU A 77 -3.35 -5.20 2.11
CA LEU A 77 -4.66 -5.85 1.98
C LEU A 77 -4.79 -6.64 0.66
N VAL A 78 -4.11 -7.76 0.43
CA VAL A 78 -3.25 -8.57 1.29
C VAL A 78 -1.92 -8.78 0.57
N THR A 79 -0.86 -9.19 1.28
CA THR A 79 0.37 -9.65 0.61
C THR A 79 0.15 -11.02 -0.04
N PRO A 80 0.42 -11.19 -1.36
CA PRO A 80 0.36 -12.48 -2.01
C PRO A 80 1.59 -13.32 -1.64
N ILE A 81 1.56 -13.89 -0.43
CA ILE A 81 2.67 -14.67 0.17
C ILE A 81 3.28 -15.70 -0.80
N PRO A 82 2.50 -16.48 -1.59
CA PRO A 82 3.08 -17.46 -2.51
C PRO A 82 3.99 -16.88 -3.61
N PHE A 83 3.91 -15.58 -3.91
CA PHE A 83 4.75 -14.92 -4.92
C PHE A 83 6.04 -14.31 -4.36
N ARG A 84 6.33 -14.49 -3.07
CA ARG A 84 7.48 -13.86 -2.41
C ARG A 84 8.33 -14.93 -1.70
N PRO A 85 9.66 -14.95 -1.89
CA PRO A 85 10.53 -15.82 -1.10
C PRO A 85 10.35 -15.52 0.40
N PRO A 86 9.98 -16.53 1.23
CA PRO A 86 9.59 -16.27 2.62
C PRO A 86 10.65 -15.55 3.46
N SER A 87 11.93 -15.89 3.28
CA SER A 87 13.05 -15.26 4.00
C SER A 87 13.24 -13.80 3.63
N ILE A 88 13.09 -13.47 2.34
CA ILE A 88 13.18 -12.09 1.84
C ILE A 88 11.99 -11.27 2.34
N LEU A 89 10.78 -11.83 2.25
CA LEU A 89 9.58 -11.19 2.78
C LEU A 89 9.71 -10.90 4.28
N ALA A 90 10.09 -11.90 5.07
CA ALA A 90 10.31 -11.72 6.51
C ALA A 90 11.36 -10.64 6.80
N LYS A 91 12.47 -10.60 6.03
CA LYS A 91 13.50 -9.57 6.20
C LYS A 91 12.99 -8.17 5.86
N MET A 92 12.19 -8.02 4.81
CA MET A 92 11.58 -6.73 4.46
C MET A 92 10.62 -6.24 5.55
N LEU A 93 9.69 -7.09 6.01
CA LEU A 93 8.73 -6.69 7.05
C LEU A 93 9.43 -6.35 8.37
N SER A 94 10.35 -7.20 8.84
CA SER A 94 11.08 -6.95 10.09
C SER A 94 12.05 -5.76 10.04
N THR A 95 12.34 -5.22 8.85
CA THR A 95 13.13 -3.99 8.70
C THR A 95 12.23 -2.75 8.69
N LEU A 96 10.96 -2.91 8.29
CA LEU A 96 9.98 -1.84 8.28
C LEU A 96 9.27 -1.66 9.63
N ASP A 97 9.03 -2.76 10.34
CA ASP A 97 8.45 -2.77 11.71
C ASP A 97 9.28 -1.93 12.69
#